data_AF-A0A940L8W5-F1
#
_entry.id   AF-A0A940L8W5-F1
#
_cell.length_a   1.000
_cell.length_b   1.000
_cell.length_c   1.000
_cell.angle_alpha   90.00
_cell.angle_beta   90.00
_cell.angle_gamma   90.00
#
_symmetry.space_group_name_H-M   'P 1'
#
loop_
_entity.id
_entity.type
_entity.pdbx_description
1 polymer ?
#
loop_
_entity_poly.entity_id
_entity_poly.type
_entity_poly.pdbx_seq_one_letter_code
_entity_poly.pdbx_strand_id
1 'polypeptide(L)'
;MPRKLFLYRLRTLVVISLIWVLFSIVFFFNLIRPGNDLGIHVSIYQFAFAFGIIGFLITAILIFYLKPAFSHHPAWFAIVVKLVITFLLFFVIGFVLLMIYFFIHYTKDLHTYFHSFSTKLVYTNTFVSFMIDMGLMTLISIVLLEVTDKYGPGMFWLMLSGEYHKP
;
A
#
# COMPACT_ATOMS: atom_id res chain seq x y z
N MET A 1 19.76 -17.12 -4.77
CA MET A 1 19.00 -16.69 -5.97
C MET A 1 19.96 -16.25 -7.06
N PRO A 2 19.72 -16.59 -8.34
CA PRO A 2 20.57 -16.11 -9.44
C PRO A 2 20.52 -14.58 -9.53
N ARG A 3 21.69 -13.94 -9.75
CA ARG A 3 21.89 -12.48 -9.70
C ARG A 3 20.90 -11.67 -10.54
N LYS A 4 20.52 -12.20 -11.71
CA LYS A 4 19.53 -11.62 -12.63
C LYS A 4 18.11 -11.59 -12.05
N LEU A 5 17.71 -12.63 -11.32
CA LEU A 5 16.38 -12.71 -10.68
C LEU A 5 16.26 -11.72 -9.51
N PHE A 6 17.35 -11.54 -8.76
CA PHE A 6 17.38 -10.57 -7.66
C PHE A 6 17.28 -9.13 -8.18
N LEU A 7 18.08 -8.77 -9.18
CA LEU A 7 18.03 -7.46 -9.85
C LEU A 7 16.63 -7.16 -10.41
N TYR A 8 15.98 -8.17 -10.98
CA TYR A 8 14.61 -8.06 -11.46
C TYR A 8 13.61 -7.76 -10.35
N ARG A 9 13.63 -8.53 -9.26
CA ARG A 9 12.77 -8.29 -8.08
C ARG A 9 13.00 -6.90 -7.49
N LEU A 10 14.24 -6.43 -7.46
CA LEU A 10 14.59 -5.09 -6.99
C LEU A 10 14.03 -4.00 -7.91
N ARG A 11 14.13 -4.18 -9.24
CA ARG A 11 13.53 -3.25 -10.20
C ARG A 11 12.02 -3.17 -10.03
N THR A 12 11.34 -4.30 -9.90
CA THR A 12 9.89 -4.35 -9.67
C THR A 12 9.50 -3.69 -8.34
N LEU A 13 10.28 -3.92 -7.28
CA LEU A 13 10.11 -3.25 -5.99
C LEU A 13 10.17 -1.72 -6.13
N VAL A 14 11.18 -1.21 -6.83
CA VAL A 14 11.35 0.23 -7.06
C VAL A 14 10.19 0.80 -7.88
N VAL A 15 9.78 0.13 -8.96
CA VAL A 15 8.67 0.59 -9.81
C VAL A 15 7.37 0.66 -9.02
N ILE A 16 7.02 -0.40 -8.28
CA ILE A 16 5.80 -0.39 -7.47
C ILE A 16 5.90 0.68 -6.38
N SER A 17 7.03 0.81 -5.70
CA SER A 17 7.22 1.85 -4.68
C SER A 17 7.06 3.27 -5.25
N LEU A 18 7.53 3.53 -6.46
CA LEU A 18 7.32 4.81 -7.15
C LEU A 18 5.84 5.04 -7.48
N ILE A 19 5.12 4.01 -7.93
CA ILE A 19 3.66 4.09 -8.15
C ILE A 19 2.97 4.48 -6.84
N TRP A 20 3.36 3.86 -5.73
CA TRP A 20 2.81 4.19 -4.40
C TRP A 20 3.06 5.66 -4.01
N VAL A 21 4.25 6.20 -4.28
CA VAL A 21 4.54 7.63 -4.05
C VAL A 21 3.66 8.52 -4.93
N LEU A 22 3.47 8.19 -6.22
CA LEU A 22 2.60 8.96 -7.10
C LEU A 22 1.14 8.95 -6.63
N PHE A 23 0.63 7.79 -6.23
CA PHE A 23 -0.72 7.67 -5.69
C PHE A 23 -0.89 8.39 -4.35
N SER A 24 0.16 8.48 -3.53
CA SER A 24 0.11 9.26 -2.30
C SER A 24 -0.22 10.73 -2.54
N ILE A 25 0.22 11.30 -3.67
CA ILE A 25 -0.10 12.69 -4.06
C ILE A 25 -1.60 12.80 -4.35
N VAL A 26 -2.15 11.85 -5.10
CA VAL A 26 -3.58 11.78 -5.41
C VAL A 26 -4.41 11.64 -4.13
N PHE A 27 -4.03 10.75 -3.22
CA PHE A 27 -4.70 10.58 -1.93
C PHE A 27 -4.58 11.80 -1.04
N PHE A 28 -3.44 12.47 -1.05
CA PHE A 28 -3.24 13.67 -0.27
C PHE A 28 -4.24 14.76 -0.67
N PHE A 29 -4.46 14.97 -1.97
CA PHE A 29 -5.38 16.00 -2.44
C PHE A 29 -6.85 15.60 -2.39
N ASN A 30 -7.19 14.31 -2.58
CA ASN A 30 -8.58 13.86 -2.65
C ASN A 30 -9.16 13.42 -1.30
N LEU A 31 -8.34 12.96 -0.36
CA LEU A 31 -8.80 12.46 0.94
C LEU A 31 -8.25 13.28 2.09
N ILE A 32 -6.93 13.47 2.15
CA ILE A 32 -6.30 14.07 3.34
C ILE A 32 -6.60 15.56 3.42
N ARG A 33 -6.39 16.32 2.35
CA ARG A 33 -6.65 17.77 2.36
C ARG A 33 -8.13 18.14 2.61
N PRO A 34 -9.12 17.49 1.96
CA PRO A 34 -10.54 17.80 2.19
C PRO A 34 -11.15 17.11 3.42
N GLY A 35 -10.63 15.96 3.84
CA GLY A 35 -11.16 15.16 4.96
C GLY A 35 -10.42 15.34 6.29
N ASN A 36 -9.55 16.35 6.40
CA ASN A 36 -8.78 16.66 7.60
C ASN A 36 -9.60 17.49 8.61
N ASP A 37 -10.65 16.87 9.15
CA ASP A 37 -11.40 17.38 10.32
C ASP A 37 -10.56 17.33 11.61
N LEU A 38 -9.34 16.79 11.53
CA LEU A 38 -8.42 16.67 12.64
C LEU A 38 -7.64 17.96 12.93
N GLY A 39 -7.64 18.93 12.00
CA GLY A 39 -6.88 20.19 12.12
C GLY A 39 -5.37 20.00 11.98
N ILE A 40 -4.94 18.87 11.38
CA ILE A 40 -3.52 18.52 11.30
C ILE A 40 -2.94 19.00 9.98
N HIS A 41 -2.05 19.99 10.01
CA HIS A 41 -1.32 20.40 8.81
C HIS A 41 -0.19 19.42 8.48
N VAL A 42 -0.51 18.30 7.82
CA VAL A 42 0.50 17.40 7.24
C VAL A 42 0.98 18.01 5.92
N SER A 43 2.28 18.19 5.76
CA SER A 43 2.83 18.57 4.46
C SER A 43 2.74 17.41 3.47
N ILE A 44 2.52 17.70 2.18
CA ILE A 44 2.47 16.69 1.13
C ILE A 44 3.75 15.83 1.09
N TYR A 45 4.90 16.43 1.38
CA TYR A 45 6.19 15.75 1.41
C TYR A 45 6.26 14.72 2.54
N GLN A 46 5.81 15.06 3.75
CA GLN A 46 5.78 14.13 4.88
C GLN A 46 4.81 12.98 4.61
N PHE A 47 3.64 13.27 4.04
CA PHE A 47 2.66 12.24 3.68
C PHE A 47 3.22 11.30 2.62
N ALA A 48 3.73 11.84 1.51
CA ALA A 48 4.28 11.05 0.42
C ALA A 48 5.49 10.21 0.83
N PHE A 49 6.34 10.74 1.72
CA PHE A 49 7.49 10.02 2.26
C PHE A 49 7.05 8.85 3.15
N ALA A 50 6.15 9.10 4.12
CA ALA A 50 5.62 8.05 4.99
C ALA A 50 4.91 6.96 4.16
N PHE A 51 4.08 7.37 3.21
CA PHE A 51 3.34 6.47 2.34
C PHE A 51 4.27 5.64 1.43
N GLY A 52 5.33 6.26 0.91
CA GLY A 52 6.36 5.60 0.12
C GLY A 52 7.12 4.53 0.92
N ILE A 53 7.46 4.81 2.19
CA ILE A 53 8.10 3.81 3.08
C ILE A 53 7.16 2.63 3.33
N ILE A 54 5.88 2.89 3.62
CA ILE A 54 4.91 1.82 3.86
C ILE A 54 4.72 0.98 2.60
N GLY A 55 4.56 1.63 1.44
CA GLY A 55 4.46 0.97 0.15
C GLY A 55 5.69 0.11 -0.18
N PHE A 56 6.89 0.62 0.11
CA PHE A 56 8.13 -0.12 -0.05
C PHE A 56 8.19 -1.36 0.84
N LEU A 57 7.86 -1.22 2.13
CA LEU A 57 7.86 -2.34 3.09
C LEU A 57 6.88 -3.44 2.68
N ILE A 58 5.65 -3.06 2.34
CA ILE A 58 4.61 -4.01 1.95
C ILE A 58 4.98 -4.70 0.64
N THR A 59 5.46 -3.95 -0.34
CA THR A 59 5.91 -4.50 -1.62
C THR A 59 7.10 -5.45 -1.43
N ALA A 60 8.03 -5.12 -0.52
CA ALA A 60 9.14 -6.00 -0.19
C ALA A 60 8.64 -7.31 0.44
N ILE A 61 7.71 -7.23 1.40
CA ILE A 61 7.09 -8.42 2.00
C ILE A 61 6.38 -9.27 0.92
N LEU A 62 5.69 -8.60 0.00
CA LEU A 62 4.98 -9.24 -1.10
C LEU A 62 5.92 -10.01 -2.03
N ILE A 63 7.00 -9.36 -2.50
CA ILE A 63 7.94 -9.90 -3.48
C ILE A 63 8.88 -10.96 -2.88
N PHE A 64 9.35 -10.75 -1.65
CA PHE A 64 10.38 -11.61 -1.05
C PHE A 64 9.82 -12.75 -0.17
N TYR A 65 8.67 -12.57 0.48
CA TYR A 65 8.11 -13.56 1.40
C TYR A 65 6.84 -14.21 0.88
N LEU A 66 5.82 -13.41 0.58
CA LEU A 66 4.51 -13.92 0.14
C LEU A 66 4.58 -14.61 -1.23
N LYS A 67 5.36 -14.07 -2.17
CA LYS A 67 5.49 -14.66 -3.50
C LYS A 67 6.11 -16.06 -3.46
N PRO A 68 7.26 -16.32 -2.80
CA PRO A 68 7.78 -17.69 -2.66
C PRO A 68 6.90 -18.60 -1.82
N ALA A 69 6.23 -18.09 -0.78
CA ALA A 69 5.40 -18.90 0.11
C ALA A 69 4.19 -19.52 -0.62
N PHE A 70 3.62 -18.80 -1.58
CA PHE A 70 2.41 -19.22 -2.29
C PHE A 70 2.64 -19.68 -3.73
N SER A 71 3.88 -20.02 -4.12
CA SER A 71 4.21 -20.40 -5.50
C SER A 71 3.59 -21.73 -5.96
N HIS A 72 3.20 -22.59 -5.03
CA HIS A 72 2.68 -23.94 -5.31
C HIS A 72 1.14 -24.01 -5.29
N HIS A 73 0.45 -22.90 -5.00
CA HIS A 73 -1.00 -22.86 -4.93
C HIS A 73 -1.64 -22.40 -6.25
N PRO A 74 -2.91 -22.73 -6.50
CA PRO A 74 -3.65 -22.20 -7.64
C PRO A 74 -3.61 -20.67 -7.66
N ALA A 75 -3.43 -20.08 -8.85
CA ALA A 75 -3.23 -18.63 -9.00
C ALA A 75 -4.32 -17.79 -8.32
N TRP A 76 -5.59 -18.17 -8.45
CA TRP A 76 -6.71 -17.47 -7.83
C TRP A 76 -6.61 -17.48 -6.29
N PHE A 77 -6.24 -18.60 -5.69
CA PHE A 77 -6.08 -18.74 -4.25
C PHE A 77 -4.87 -17.94 -3.76
N ALA A 78 -3.75 -18.04 -4.47
CA ALA A 78 -2.55 -17.27 -4.15
C ALA A 78 -2.81 -15.76 -4.19
N ILE A 79 -3.59 -15.26 -5.15
CA ILE A 79 -3.97 -13.85 -5.24
C ILE A 79 -4.82 -13.43 -4.04
N VAL A 80 -5.88 -14.19 -3.72
CA VAL A 80 -6.78 -13.84 -2.60
C VAL A 80 -6.03 -13.85 -1.28
N VAL A 81 -5.19 -14.86 -1.01
CA VAL A 81 -4.42 -14.92 0.24
C VAL A 81 -3.38 -13.81 0.32
N LYS A 82 -2.64 -13.53 -0.78
CA LYS A 82 -1.71 -12.40 -0.83
C LYS A 82 -2.44 -11.08 -0.55
N LEU A 83 -3.63 -10.89 -1.14
CA LEU A 83 -4.44 -9.69 -0.95
C LEU A 83 -4.89 -9.55 0.51
N VAL A 84 -5.42 -10.60 1.12
CA VAL A 84 -5.85 -10.57 2.52
C VAL A 84 -4.67 -10.28 3.46
N ILE A 85 -3.52 -10.93 3.27
CA ILE A 85 -2.36 -10.72 4.13
C ILE A 85 -1.79 -9.31 3.95
N THR A 86 -1.66 -8.83 2.73
CA THR A 86 -1.13 -7.47 2.47
C THR A 86 -2.08 -6.38 2.93
N PHE A 87 -3.38 -6.57 2.77
CA PHE A 87 -4.40 -5.69 3.32
C PHE A 87 -4.36 -5.64 4.85
N LEU A 88 -4.25 -6.80 5.52
CA LEU A 88 -4.10 -6.88 6.97
C LEU A 88 -2.80 -6.23 7.47
N LEU A 89 -1.67 -6.48 6.79
CA LEU A 89 -0.41 -5.82 7.11
C LEU A 89 -0.54 -4.30 6.98
N PHE A 90 -1.16 -3.82 5.91
CA PHE A 90 -1.41 -2.40 5.73
C PHE A 90 -2.28 -1.84 6.84
N PHE A 91 -3.40 -2.49 7.16
CA PHE A 91 -4.29 -2.09 8.24
C PHE A 91 -3.54 -1.96 9.56
N VAL A 92 -2.75 -2.97 9.93
CA VAL A 92 -1.97 -2.97 11.18
C VAL A 92 -0.94 -1.83 11.18
N ILE A 93 -0.16 -1.67 10.10
CA ILE A 93 0.86 -0.62 10.02
C ILE A 93 0.22 0.77 10.06
N GLY A 94 -0.84 1.00 9.28
CA GLY A 94 -1.57 2.27 9.24
C GLY A 94 -2.20 2.60 10.59
N PHE A 95 -2.82 1.62 11.25
CA PHE A 95 -3.40 1.76 12.57
C PHE A 95 -2.35 2.11 13.63
N VAL A 96 -1.20 1.41 13.63
CA VAL A 96 -0.09 1.68 14.55
C VAL A 96 0.48 3.08 14.33
N LEU A 97 0.66 3.51 13.08
CA LEU A 97 1.14 4.86 12.77
C LEU A 97 0.16 5.94 13.24
N LEU A 98 -1.14 5.73 13.04
CA LEU A 98 -2.20 6.61 13.56
C LEU A 98 -2.17 6.66 15.09
N MET A 99 -2.03 5.50 15.77
CA MET A 99 -1.90 5.44 17.22
C MET A 99 -0.70 6.24 17.72
N ILE A 100 0.48 6.04 17.13
CA ILE A 100 1.73 6.74 17.49
C ILE A 100 1.56 8.24 17.26
N TYR A 101 0.99 8.64 16.12
CA TYR A 101 0.76 10.03 15.81
C TYR A 101 -0.16 10.71 16.85
N PHE A 102 -1.29 10.10 17.16
CA PHE A 102 -2.21 10.62 18.18
C PHE A 102 -1.56 10.66 19.56
N PHE A 103 -0.72 9.68 19.87
CA PHE A 103 -0.01 9.62 21.14
C PHE A 103 0.97 10.79 21.26
N ILE A 104 1.75 11.08 20.21
CA ILE A 104 2.72 12.18 20.23
C ILE A 104 2.04 13.57 20.30
N HIS A 105 0.87 13.74 19.67
CA HIS A 105 0.24 15.05 19.50
C HIS A 105 -0.82 15.41 20.55
N TYR A 106 -1.49 14.42 21.15
CA TYR A 106 -2.61 14.64 22.08
C TYR A 106 -2.30 14.24 23.54
N THR A 107 -1.04 13.94 23.87
CA THR A 107 -0.60 13.65 25.24
C THR A 107 -0.70 14.87 26.15
N LYS A 108 -1.89 15.05 26.73
CA LYS A 108 -2.05 15.63 28.06
C LYS A 108 -2.72 14.65 29.04
N ASP A 109 -3.50 13.69 28.54
CA ASP A 109 -4.17 12.65 29.35
C ASP A 109 -4.53 11.40 28.51
N LEU A 110 -4.43 10.20 29.10
CA LEU A 110 -4.77 8.90 28.48
C LEU A 110 -6.27 8.78 28.18
N HIS A 111 -7.13 9.34 29.03
CA HIS A 111 -8.57 9.31 28.79
C HIS A 111 -8.96 10.13 27.56
N THR A 112 -8.37 11.32 27.42
CA THR A 112 -8.56 12.22 26.26
C THR A 112 -8.00 11.62 24.97
N TYR A 113 -6.92 10.82 25.06
CA TYR A 113 -6.38 10.05 23.96
C TYR A 113 -7.37 9.02 23.43
N PHE A 114 -7.86 8.10 24.26
CA PHE A 114 -8.78 7.03 23.82
C PHE A 114 -10.12 7.56 23.31
N HIS A 115 -10.65 8.60 23.96
CA HIS A 115 -11.88 9.26 23.53
C HIS A 115 -11.70 9.90 22.15
N SER A 116 -10.66 10.70 21.96
CA SER A 116 -10.38 11.40 20.69
C SER A 116 -10.01 10.43 19.57
N PHE A 117 -9.25 9.37 19.88
CA PHE A 117 -8.89 8.34 18.93
C PHE A 117 -10.12 7.57 18.43
N SER A 118 -11.01 7.13 19.33
CA SER A 118 -12.20 6.38 18.91
C SER A 118 -13.19 7.25 18.14
N THR A 119 -13.48 8.47 18.61
CA THR A 119 -14.43 9.35 17.91
C THR A 119 -13.91 9.84 16.57
N LYS A 120 -12.61 10.14 16.43
CA LYS A 120 -12.06 10.70 15.19
C LYS A 120 -11.58 9.65 14.17
N LEU A 121 -11.43 8.40 14.57
CA LEU A 121 -10.92 7.33 13.70
C LEU A 121 -12.03 6.35 13.30
N VAL A 122 -12.98 6.05 14.19
CA VAL A 122 -14.09 5.11 13.90
C VAL A 122 -15.29 5.80 13.26
N TYR A 123 -15.59 7.07 13.62
CA TYR A 123 -16.78 7.77 13.12
C TYR A 123 -16.53 8.68 11.91
N THR A 124 -15.29 8.80 11.44
CA THR A 124 -14.96 9.67 10.31
C THR A 124 -14.78 8.84 9.04
N ASN A 125 -15.53 9.19 7.98
CA ASN A 125 -15.47 8.52 6.67
C ASN A 125 -14.04 8.49 6.08
N THR A 126 -13.17 9.42 6.48
CA THR A 126 -11.77 9.50 6.04
C THR A 126 -11.00 8.21 6.27
N PHE A 127 -11.19 7.52 7.40
CA PHE A 127 -10.49 6.25 7.67
C PHE A 127 -11.01 5.12 6.78
N VAL A 128 -12.33 5.03 6.59
CA VAL A 128 -12.94 4.00 5.73
C VAL A 128 -12.58 4.23 4.26
N SER A 129 -12.66 5.46 3.77
CA SER A 129 -12.24 5.83 2.41
C SER A 129 -10.76 5.56 2.19
N PHE A 130 -9.91 5.90 3.17
CA PHE A 130 -8.50 5.52 3.16
C PHE A 130 -8.36 4.00 3.04
N MET A 131 -9.02 3.21 3.89
CA MET A 131 -8.93 1.74 3.82
C MET A 131 -9.38 1.14 2.49
N ILE A 132 -10.44 1.67 1.86
CA ILE A 132 -10.92 1.22 0.55
C ILE A 132 -9.87 1.49 -0.53
N ASP A 133 -9.37 2.72 -0.57
CA ASP A 133 -8.37 3.16 -1.54
C ASP A 133 -7.06 2.37 -1.39
N MET A 134 -6.69 2.05 -0.16
CA MET A 134 -5.56 1.19 0.15
C MET A 134 -5.75 -0.25 -0.31
N GLY A 135 -6.97 -0.79 -0.17
CA GLY A 135 -7.34 -2.09 -0.71
C GLY A 135 -7.22 -2.14 -2.24
N LEU A 136 -7.72 -1.09 -2.93
CA LEU A 136 -7.59 -0.96 -4.38
C LEU A 136 -6.14 -0.90 -4.83
N MET A 137 -5.30 -0.11 -4.15
CA MET A 137 -3.87 0.00 -4.46
C MET A 137 -3.12 -1.31 -4.28
N THR A 138 -3.47 -2.04 -3.22
CA THR A 138 -2.89 -3.35 -2.93
C THR A 138 -3.29 -4.36 -4.00
N LEU A 139 -4.56 -4.35 -4.42
CA LEU A 139 -5.06 -5.17 -5.52
C LEU A 139 -4.34 -4.86 -6.83
N ILE A 140 -4.18 -3.58 -7.20
CA ILE A 140 -3.44 -3.17 -8.40
C ILE A 140 -1.99 -3.65 -8.34
N SER A 141 -1.34 -3.51 -7.18
CA SER A 141 0.04 -3.95 -6.97
C SER A 141 0.19 -5.48 -7.14
N ILE A 142 -0.77 -6.26 -6.65
CA ILE A 142 -0.79 -7.71 -6.82
C ILE A 142 -1.02 -8.09 -8.28
N VAL A 143 -1.99 -7.45 -8.96
CA VAL A 143 -2.28 -7.70 -10.37
C VAL A 143 -1.05 -7.39 -11.23
N LEU A 144 -0.42 -6.24 -11.01
CA LEU A 144 0.85 -5.87 -11.65
C LEU A 144 1.91 -6.97 -11.47
N LEU A 145 2.07 -7.47 -10.23
CA LEU A 145 3.05 -8.50 -9.93
C LEU A 145 2.74 -9.83 -10.62
N GLU A 146 1.48 -10.27 -10.63
CA GLU A 146 1.07 -11.54 -11.25
C GLU A 146 1.16 -11.48 -12.77
N VAL A 147 0.76 -10.37 -13.41
CA VAL A 147 0.91 -10.18 -14.86
C VAL A 147 2.39 -10.19 -15.24
N THR A 148 3.22 -9.47 -14.49
CA THR A 148 4.67 -9.39 -14.77
C THR A 148 5.38 -10.71 -14.49
N ASP A 149 4.82 -11.60 -13.65
CA ASP A 149 5.37 -12.93 -13.40
C ASP A 149 4.95 -13.95 -14.47
N LYS A 150 3.68 -13.93 -14.87
CA LYS A 150 3.12 -14.91 -15.82
C LYS A 150 3.55 -14.66 -17.27
N TYR A 151 3.70 -13.39 -17.65
CA TYR A 151 4.02 -12.98 -19.02
C TYR A 151 5.47 -12.46 -19.15
N GLY A 152 6.17 -12.26 -18.03
CA GLY A 152 7.57 -11.84 -18.01
C GLY A 152 7.79 -10.32 -17.85
N PRO A 153 9.06 -9.89 -17.79
CA PRO A 153 9.43 -8.50 -17.52
C PRO A 153 8.90 -7.53 -18.59
N GLY A 154 8.19 -6.48 -18.18
CA GLY A 154 7.73 -5.42 -19.10
C GLY A 154 6.51 -5.77 -19.94
N MET A 155 6.01 -7.00 -19.84
CA MET A 155 4.84 -7.46 -20.58
C MET A 155 3.55 -6.75 -20.18
N PHE A 156 3.43 -6.31 -18.92
CA PHE A 156 2.33 -5.45 -18.49
C PHE A 156 2.24 -4.14 -19.31
N TRP A 157 3.38 -3.51 -19.61
CA TRP A 157 3.43 -2.29 -20.41
C TRP A 157 3.12 -2.57 -21.88
N LEU A 158 3.58 -3.71 -22.42
CA LEU A 158 3.29 -4.15 -23.78
C LEU A 158 1.82 -4.52 -24.00
N MET A 159 1.15 -5.06 -22.96
CA MET A 159 -0.31 -5.26 -23.01
C MET A 159 -1.08 -3.94 -22.99
N LEU A 160 -0.65 -2.99 -22.13
CA LEU A 160 -1.28 -1.66 -22.06
C LEU A 160 -1.05 -0.83 -23.32
N SER A 161 0.10 -0.95 -23.98
CA SER A 161 0.39 -0.26 -25.24
C SER A 161 -0.30 -0.90 -26.45
N GLY A 162 -0.98 -2.04 -26.29
CA GLY A 162 -1.61 -2.77 -27.39
C GLY A 162 -0.60 -3.49 -28.30
N GLU A 163 0.68 -3.49 -27.95
CA GLU A 163 1.72 -4.17 -28.73
C GLU A 163 1.75 -5.68 -28.50
N TYR A 164 0.97 -6.20 -27.55
CA TYR A 164 0.86 -7.63 -27.31
C TYR A 164 0.03 -8.34 -28.38
N HIS A 165 0.69 -8.74 -29.46
CA HIS A 165 0.03 -9.31 -30.63
C HIS A 165 -0.18 -10.84 -30.55
N LYS A 166 0.50 -11.58 -29.66
CA LYS A 166 0.28 -13.04 -29.47
C LYS A 166 0.63 -13.54 -28.05
N PRO A 167 -0.14 -14.51 -27.50
CA PRO A 167 0.20 -15.23 -26.27
C PRO A 167 1.44 -16.12 -26.41
#